data_AF-A0A919INC7-F1
#
_entry.id   AF-A0A919INC7-F1
#
_cell.length_a   1.000
_cell.length_b   1.000
_cell.length_c   1.000
_cell.angle_alpha   90.00
_cell.angle_beta   90.00
_cell.angle_gamma   90.00
#
_symmetry.space_group_name_H-M   'P 1'
#
loop_
_entity.id
_entity.type
_entity.pdbx_description
1 polymer ?
#
loop_
_entity_poly.entity_id
_entity_poly.type
_entity_poly.pdbx_seq_one_letter_code
_entity_poly.pdbx_strand_id
1 'polypeptide(L)'
;MLVWGAVFAVGVRFVGVPTSDPLIAFGWLWLATIAWRNDRPWRTHLLFLRDWLPIALLLVLYNISRSWADDFFAPHVTPLIHADEALWGRLTGGQVPTTWLQHHLYHPGRTPWWLAVVTLVYVSHFLTVPTIAVILWVRARAPWARFMRRWLTLCVLGLVTYFLYPAAPPWWAAERGYLSEPVTRISTDGWDVLGLHGAGNTMNALQVGQSNPVAAMPSLHTAWAMMAVAFFLPVVRRRWWPLLLAYPLAMTFTLVYTGEHYVIDVLVGWVYVAVTFLLVGRAERWWAARLGSPGDSRAT
;
A
#
# COMPACT_ATOMS: atom_id res chain seq x y z
N MET A 1 -0.69 -18.73 -21.30
CA MET A 1 -1.48 -18.47 -20.08
C MET A 1 -1.70 -19.69 -19.19
N LEU A 2 -2.37 -20.76 -19.64
CA LEU A 2 -2.66 -21.94 -18.80
C LEU A 2 -1.39 -22.59 -18.22
N VAL A 3 -0.34 -22.73 -19.02
CA VAL A 3 0.97 -23.24 -18.59
C VAL A 3 1.58 -22.38 -17.48
N TRP A 4 1.53 -21.05 -17.61
CA TRP A 4 2.02 -20.15 -16.56
C TRP A 4 1.22 -20.29 -15.28
N GLY A 5 -0.12 -20.40 -15.37
CA GLY A 5 -0.98 -20.60 -14.19
C GLY A 5 -0.67 -21.89 -13.45
N ALA A 6 -0.43 -22.99 -14.19
CA ALA A 6 -0.02 -24.26 -13.61
C ALA A 6 1.37 -24.17 -12.95
N VAL A 7 2.34 -23.55 -13.63
CA VAL A 7 3.71 -23.37 -13.12
C VAL A 7 3.73 -22.45 -11.88
N PHE A 8 2.91 -21.40 -11.86
CA PHE A 8 2.74 -20.52 -10.71
C PHE A 8 2.10 -21.27 -9.54
N ALA A 9 1.04 -22.07 -9.77
CA ALA A 9 0.39 -22.86 -8.72
C ALA A 9 1.36 -23.89 -8.11
N VAL A 10 2.17 -24.55 -8.94
CA VAL A 10 3.23 -25.46 -8.50
C VAL A 10 4.30 -24.69 -7.70
N GLY A 11 4.77 -23.55 -8.22
CA GLY A 11 5.73 -22.69 -7.53
C GLY A 11 5.24 -22.25 -6.15
N VAL A 12 4.00 -21.79 -6.06
CA VAL A 12 3.35 -21.43 -4.78
C VAL A 12 3.25 -22.63 -3.84
N ARG A 13 2.97 -23.83 -4.37
CA ARG A 13 2.84 -25.05 -3.57
C ARG A 13 4.15 -25.51 -2.93
N PHE A 14 5.30 -25.28 -3.59
CA PHE A 14 6.60 -25.77 -3.15
C PHE A 14 7.50 -24.70 -2.52
N VAL A 15 7.44 -23.47 -3.02
CA VAL A 15 8.28 -22.34 -2.58
C VAL A 15 7.49 -21.37 -1.69
N GLY A 16 6.16 -21.46 -1.70
CA GLY A 16 5.28 -20.52 -1.02
C GLY A 16 4.87 -19.36 -1.93
N VAL A 17 3.95 -18.52 -1.44
CA VAL A 17 3.50 -17.34 -2.18
C VAL A 17 4.69 -16.39 -2.33
N PRO A 18 5.00 -15.91 -3.56
CA PRO A 18 6.11 -14.98 -3.80
C PRO A 18 5.76 -13.56 -3.33
N THR A 19 5.43 -13.42 -2.05
CA THR A 19 5.21 -12.16 -1.34
C THR A 19 6.42 -11.77 -0.49
N SER A 20 7.36 -12.69 -0.30
CA SER A 20 8.48 -12.57 0.62
C SER A 20 9.66 -11.76 0.10
N ASP A 21 9.93 -11.89 -1.20
CA ASP A 21 10.98 -11.17 -1.90
C ASP A 21 10.36 -10.42 -3.08
N PRO A 22 10.40 -9.08 -3.08
CA PRO A 22 9.91 -8.28 -4.19
C PRO A 22 10.53 -8.66 -5.52
N LEU A 23 11.80 -9.09 -5.57
CA LEU A 23 12.45 -9.49 -6.82
C LEU A 23 11.80 -10.76 -7.39
N ILE A 24 11.45 -11.71 -6.53
CA ILE A 24 10.75 -12.94 -6.92
C ILE A 24 9.33 -12.60 -7.42
N ALA A 25 8.62 -11.72 -6.72
CA ALA A 25 7.29 -11.26 -7.14
C ALA A 25 7.33 -10.61 -8.53
N PHE A 26 8.29 -9.72 -8.76
CA PHE A 26 8.50 -9.06 -10.05
C PHE A 26 8.90 -10.06 -11.14
N GLY A 27 9.71 -11.08 -10.82
CA GLY A 27 10.04 -12.16 -11.74
C GLY A 27 8.79 -12.91 -12.21
N TRP A 28 7.90 -13.29 -11.29
CA TRP A 28 6.64 -13.95 -11.65
C TRP A 28 5.71 -13.06 -12.49
N LEU A 29 5.60 -11.78 -12.14
CA LEU A 29 4.84 -10.81 -12.94
C LEU A 29 5.43 -10.65 -14.34
N TRP A 30 6.75 -10.59 -14.47
CA TRP A 30 7.42 -10.50 -15.76
C TRP A 30 7.13 -11.75 -16.61
N LEU A 31 7.26 -12.95 -16.04
CA LEU A 31 6.91 -14.21 -16.70
C LEU A 31 5.43 -14.25 -17.12
N ALA A 32 4.52 -13.69 -16.31
CA ALA A 32 3.11 -13.57 -16.67
C ALA A 32 2.93 -12.68 -17.91
N THR A 33 3.64 -11.56 -17.99
CA THR A 33 3.56 -10.68 -19.16
C THR A 33 4.11 -11.35 -20.43
N ILE A 34 5.17 -12.15 -20.31
CA ILE A 34 5.73 -12.95 -21.42
C ILE A 34 4.70 -13.99 -21.87
N ALA A 35 4.13 -14.73 -20.94
CA ALA A 35 3.13 -15.75 -21.23
C ALA A 35 1.82 -15.18 -21.79
N TRP A 36 1.53 -13.89 -21.58
CA TRP A 36 0.35 -13.19 -22.11
C TRP A 36 0.57 -12.71 -23.54
N ARG A 37 1.78 -12.22 -23.83
CA ARG A 37 2.17 -11.72 -25.15
C ARG A 37 3.31 -12.52 -25.75
N ASN A 38 3.16 -13.83 -25.82
CA ASN A 38 4.17 -14.72 -26.38
C ASN A 38 4.34 -14.54 -27.90
N ASP A 39 3.42 -13.82 -28.54
CA ASP A 39 3.45 -13.40 -29.95
C ASP A 39 4.48 -12.30 -30.23
N ARG A 40 4.99 -11.62 -29.20
CA ARG A 40 5.84 -10.44 -29.34
C ARG A 40 7.33 -10.79 -29.34
N PRO A 41 8.16 -10.01 -30.05
CA PRO A 41 9.60 -10.24 -30.08
C PRO A 41 10.22 -10.06 -28.69
N TRP A 42 11.26 -10.83 -28.40
CA TRP A 42 11.89 -10.90 -27.07
C TRP A 42 12.28 -9.53 -26.49
N ARG A 43 12.70 -8.58 -27.34
CA ARG A 43 13.07 -7.21 -26.96
C ARG A 43 11.91 -6.43 -26.32
N THR A 44 10.66 -6.72 -26.69
CA THR A 44 9.47 -6.09 -26.09
C THR A 44 9.33 -6.48 -24.62
N HIS A 45 9.78 -7.68 -24.23
CA HIS A 45 9.74 -8.12 -22.83
C HIS A 45 10.83 -7.46 -21.97
N LEU A 46 11.95 -7.02 -22.55
CA LEU A 46 12.95 -6.22 -21.84
C LEU A 46 12.44 -4.84 -21.42
N LEU A 47 11.41 -4.30 -22.10
CA LEU A 47 10.78 -3.06 -21.68
C LEU A 47 10.21 -3.17 -20.28
N PHE A 48 9.76 -4.35 -19.86
CA PHE A 48 9.33 -4.59 -18.48
C PHE A 48 10.47 -4.30 -17.52
N LEU A 49 11.66 -4.85 -17.76
CA LEU A 49 12.82 -4.60 -16.90
C LEU A 49 13.14 -3.11 -16.83
N ARG A 50 13.23 -2.42 -17.96
CA ARG A 50 13.47 -0.97 -17.98
C ARG A 50 12.41 -0.17 -17.20
N ASP A 51 11.15 -0.50 -17.43
CA ASP A 51 9.99 0.23 -16.90
C ASP A 51 9.78 -0.04 -15.40
N TRP A 52 10.19 -1.22 -14.91
CA TRP A 52 10.00 -1.67 -13.52
C TRP A 52 11.26 -1.62 -12.65
N LEU A 53 12.45 -1.50 -13.26
CA LEU A 53 13.72 -1.34 -12.54
C LEU A 53 13.71 -0.17 -11.54
N PRO A 54 13.15 1.03 -11.84
CA PRO A 54 13.08 2.11 -10.85
C PRO A 54 12.32 1.71 -9.58
N ILE A 55 11.31 0.83 -9.70
CA ILE A 55 10.53 0.37 -8.55
C ILE A 55 11.34 -0.63 -7.74
N ALA A 56 12.01 -1.58 -8.39
CA ALA A 56 12.90 -2.52 -7.72
C ALA A 56 14.03 -1.78 -6.98
N LEU A 57 14.64 -0.77 -7.62
CA LEU A 57 15.64 0.08 -6.99
C LEU A 57 15.09 0.88 -5.81
N LEU A 58 13.88 1.42 -5.91
CA LEU A 58 13.23 2.13 -4.81
C LEU A 58 13.00 1.21 -3.59
N LEU A 59 12.61 -0.05 -3.82
CA LEU A 59 12.42 -1.04 -2.77
C LEU A 59 13.74 -1.45 -2.12
N VAL A 60 14.80 -1.63 -2.92
CA VAL A 60 16.15 -1.88 -2.39
C VAL A 60 16.64 -0.69 -1.58
N LEU A 61 16.46 0.53 -2.09
CA LEU A 61 16.83 1.75 -1.38
C LEU A 61 16.07 1.89 -0.06
N TYR A 62 14.77 1.55 -0.05
CA TYR A 62 13.96 1.53 1.18
C TYR A 62 14.51 0.55 2.21
N ASN A 63 14.85 -0.67 1.79
CA ASN A 63 15.42 -1.68 2.68
C ASN A 63 16.77 -1.25 3.25
N ILE A 64 17.62 -0.60 2.43
CA ILE A 64 18.90 -0.05 2.88
C ILE A 64 18.66 1.13 3.83
N SER A 65 17.83 2.11 3.47
CA SER A 65 17.57 3.27 4.31
C SER A 65 17.00 2.89 5.67
N ARG A 66 16.20 1.82 5.71
CA ARG A 66 15.67 1.25 6.95
C ARG A 66 16.77 0.80 7.89
N SER A 67 17.74 0.01 7.40
CA SER A 67 18.77 -0.54 8.29
C SER A 67 19.66 0.52 8.93
N TRP A 68 19.62 1.75 8.41
CA TRP A 68 20.32 2.91 8.97
C TRP A 68 19.41 3.73 9.89
N ALA A 69 18.14 3.93 9.51
CA ALA A 69 17.21 4.80 10.25
C ALA A 69 16.92 4.33 11.68
N ASP A 70 16.90 3.01 11.92
CA ASP A 70 16.60 2.42 13.23
C ASP A 70 17.61 2.84 14.32
N ASP A 71 18.79 3.34 13.94
CA ASP A 71 19.87 3.74 14.85
C ASP A 71 19.90 5.25 15.19
N PHE A 72 19.22 6.12 14.42
CA PHE A 72 19.41 7.58 14.52
C PHE A 72 18.29 8.33 15.23
N PHE A 73 17.05 7.85 15.19
CA PHE A 73 15.89 8.61 15.68
C PHE A 73 14.96 7.76 16.54
N ALA A 74 14.61 8.29 17.71
CA ALA A 74 13.54 7.71 18.52
C ALA A 74 12.19 7.88 17.81
N PRO A 75 11.30 6.87 17.85
CA PRO A 75 10.00 6.96 17.21
C PRO A 75 9.09 7.97 17.92
N HIS A 76 8.33 8.70 17.14
CA HIS A 76 7.26 9.57 17.63
C HIS A 76 6.05 8.71 17.98
N VAL A 77 5.58 8.83 19.23
CA VAL A 77 4.47 8.02 19.75
C VAL A 77 3.34 8.93 20.22
N THR A 78 3.61 9.78 21.21
CA THR A 78 2.62 10.63 21.87
C THR A 78 1.95 11.65 20.95
N PRO A 79 2.61 12.26 19.93
CA PRO A 79 1.91 13.18 19.04
C PRO A 79 0.77 12.51 18.25
N LEU A 80 0.94 11.24 17.88
CA LEU A 80 -0.07 10.50 17.12
C LEU A 80 -1.27 10.15 18.00
N ILE A 81 -1.02 9.69 19.23
CA ILE A 81 -2.06 9.40 20.23
C ILE A 81 -2.89 10.65 20.50
N HIS A 82 -2.23 11.76 20.85
CA HIS A 82 -2.91 13.02 21.14
C HIS A 82 -3.69 13.55 19.94
N ALA A 83 -3.18 13.37 18.70
CA ALA A 83 -3.91 13.76 17.50
C ALA A 83 -5.21 12.97 17.34
N ASP A 84 -5.17 11.65 17.52
CA ASP A 84 -6.35 10.80 17.44
C ASP A 84 -7.34 11.08 18.57
N GLU A 85 -6.86 11.27 19.80
CA GLU A 85 -7.70 11.66 20.94
C GLU A 85 -8.34 13.04 20.74
N ALA A 86 -7.61 14.01 20.19
CA ALA A 86 -8.14 15.35 19.92
C ALA A 86 -9.24 15.31 18.84
N LEU A 87 -9.06 14.51 17.80
CA LEU A 87 -10.01 14.40 16.68
C LEU A 87 -11.22 13.54 17.01
N TRP A 88 -11.02 12.43 17.71
CA TRP A 88 -12.01 11.36 17.86
C TRP A 88 -12.39 11.06 19.31
N GLY A 89 -11.63 11.55 20.29
CA GLY A 89 -11.83 11.30 21.72
C GLY A 89 -13.25 11.57 22.20
N ARG A 90 -13.93 12.59 21.66
CA ARG A 90 -15.33 12.89 22.01
C ARG A 90 -16.30 11.75 21.64
N LEU A 91 -16.00 11.00 20.58
CA LEU A 91 -16.82 9.89 20.09
C LEU A 91 -16.42 8.55 20.72
N THR A 92 -15.16 8.43 21.15
CA THR A 92 -14.56 7.20 21.69
C THR A 92 -14.41 7.20 23.20
N GLY A 93 -14.98 8.18 23.91
CA GLY A 93 -14.88 8.28 25.37
C GLY A 93 -13.49 8.65 25.89
N GLY A 94 -12.71 9.38 25.09
CA GLY A 94 -11.35 9.83 25.41
C GLY A 94 -10.25 8.86 24.98
N GLN A 95 -10.59 7.74 24.36
CA GLN A 95 -9.62 6.75 23.87
C GLN A 95 -9.25 6.99 22.40
N VAL A 96 -8.12 6.46 21.96
CA VAL A 96 -7.84 6.38 20.52
C VAL A 96 -8.82 5.42 19.81
N PRO A 97 -9.21 5.66 18.55
CA PRO A 97 -10.16 4.83 17.82
C PRO A 97 -9.79 3.34 17.76
N THR A 98 -8.51 3.00 17.67
CA THR A 98 -8.04 1.61 17.69
C THR A 98 -8.46 0.89 18.97
N THR A 99 -8.18 1.48 20.12
CA THR A 99 -8.55 0.95 21.43
C THR A 99 -10.06 0.78 21.53
N TRP A 100 -10.81 1.81 21.14
CA TRP A 100 -12.26 1.77 21.17
C TRP A 100 -12.81 0.64 20.29
N LEU A 101 -12.30 0.49 19.06
CA LEU A 101 -12.74 -0.58 18.15
C LEU A 101 -12.43 -1.97 18.71
N GLN A 102 -11.22 -2.20 19.24
CA GLN A 102 -10.87 -3.51 19.79
C GLN A 102 -11.67 -3.82 21.06
N HIS A 103 -11.90 -2.85 21.93
CA HIS A 103 -12.75 -3.05 23.11
C HIS A 103 -14.17 -3.53 22.74
N HIS A 104 -14.74 -3.04 21.63
CA HIS A 104 -16.11 -3.37 21.22
C HIS A 104 -16.22 -4.58 20.27
N LEU A 105 -15.20 -4.84 19.45
CA LEU A 105 -15.27 -5.80 18.35
C LEU A 105 -14.28 -6.96 18.47
N TYR A 106 -13.25 -6.85 19.31
CA TYR A 106 -12.26 -7.89 19.51
C TYR A 106 -12.47 -8.58 20.86
N HIS A 107 -12.52 -9.91 20.82
CA HIS A 107 -12.66 -10.75 22.00
C HIS A 107 -11.56 -11.81 21.96
N PRO A 108 -10.63 -11.81 22.94
CA PRO A 108 -9.55 -12.80 22.98
C PRO A 108 -10.08 -14.24 22.88
N GLY A 109 -9.44 -15.04 22.03
CA GLY A 109 -9.80 -16.45 21.81
C GLY A 109 -11.04 -16.67 20.93
N ARG A 110 -11.64 -15.62 20.36
CA ARG A 110 -12.70 -15.74 19.35
C ARG A 110 -12.24 -15.12 18.03
N THR A 111 -12.26 -15.90 16.97
CA THR A 111 -11.94 -15.44 15.61
C THR A 111 -13.22 -15.38 14.78
N PRO A 112 -13.98 -14.26 14.85
CA PRO A 112 -15.24 -14.15 14.13
C PRO A 112 -15.04 -14.15 12.61
N TRP A 113 -16.06 -14.56 11.86
CA TRP A 113 -15.98 -14.75 10.40
C TRP A 113 -15.56 -13.49 9.64
N TRP A 114 -15.90 -12.30 10.14
CA TRP A 114 -15.56 -11.04 9.49
C TRP A 114 -14.06 -10.73 9.54
N LEU A 115 -13.27 -11.36 10.41
CA LEU A 115 -11.81 -11.22 10.38
C LEU A 115 -11.23 -11.75 9.06
N ALA A 116 -11.86 -12.74 8.42
CA ALA A 116 -11.49 -13.13 7.06
C ALA A 116 -11.60 -11.94 6.09
N VAL A 117 -12.68 -11.16 6.17
CA VAL A 117 -12.87 -9.97 5.33
C VAL A 117 -11.83 -8.90 5.66
N VAL A 118 -11.58 -8.65 6.95
CA VAL A 118 -10.56 -7.70 7.42
C VAL A 118 -9.17 -8.07 6.88
N THR A 119 -8.76 -9.33 7.02
CA THR A 119 -7.47 -9.82 6.50
C THR A 119 -7.42 -9.79 4.97
N LEU A 120 -8.50 -10.14 4.27
CA LEU A 120 -8.54 -10.04 2.80
C LEU A 120 -8.43 -8.59 2.32
N VAL A 121 -9.11 -7.65 2.98
CA VAL A 121 -8.97 -6.22 2.71
C VAL A 121 -7.54 -5.79 2.99
N TYR A 122 -6.97 -6.15 4.14
CA TYR A 122 -5.57 -5.87 4.48
C TYR A 122 -4.65 -6.34 3.35
N VAL A 123 -4.69 -7.62 3.00
CA VAL A 123 -3.79 -8.22 1.99
C VAL A 123 -4.02 -7.68 0.58
N SER A 124 -5.23 -7.21 0.26
CA SER A 124 -5.53 -6.64 -1.06
C SER A 124 -4.64 -5.44 -1.42
N HIS A 125 -4.04 -4.76 -0.44
CA HIS A 125 -3.12 -3.65 -0.73
C HIS A 125 -1.88 -4.10 -1.51
N PHE A 126 -1.38 -5.32 -1.26
CA PHE A 126 -0.23 -5.89 -1.96
C PHE A 126 -0.55 -6.20 -3.42
N LEU A 127 -1.81 -6.45 -3.75
CA LEU A 127 -2.23 -6.90 -5.07
C LEU A 127 -2.81 -5.77 -5.91
N THR A 128 -3.55 -4.84 -5.29
CA THR A 128 -4.36 -3.85 -6.02
C THR A 128 -3.54 -2.95 -6.92
N VAL A 129 -2.50 -2.30 -6.36
CA VAL A 129 -1.67 -1.36 -7.14
C VAL A 129 -0.84 -2.08 -8.21
N PRO A 130 -0.12 -3.19 -7.91
CA PRO A 130 0.59 -3.94 -8.96
C PRO A 130 -0.34 -4.46 -10.06
N THR A 131 -1.53 -4.93 -9.71
CA THR A 131 -2.52 -5.40 -10.68
C THR A 131 -2.97 -4.26 -11.60
N ILE A 132 -3.33 -3.10 -11.05
CA ILE A 132 -3.68 -1.92 -11.86
C ILE A 132 -2.51 -1.51 -12.75
N ALA A 133 -1.29 -1.47 -12.20
CA ALA A 133 -0.08 -1.13 -12.96
C ALA A 133 0.14 -2.10 -14.13
N VAL A 134 0.04 -3.42 -13.91
CA VAL A 134 0.20 -4.42 -14.98
C VAL A 134 -0.92 -4.29 -16.02
N ILE A 135 -2.18 -4.16 -15.60
CA ILE A 135 -3.32 -3.98 -16.52
C ILE A 135 -3.11 -2.74 -17.39
N LEU A 136 -2.75 -1.61 -16.80
CA LEU A 136 -2.49 -0.38 -17.55
C LEU A 136 -1.27 -0.55 -18.48
N TRP A 137 -0.20 -1.20 -18.01
CA TRP A 137 1.01 -1.44 -18.83
C TRP A 137 0.68 -2.28 -20.08
N VAL A 138 -0.19 -3.27 -19.93
CA VAL A 138 -0.65 -4.12 -21.03
C VAL A 138 -1.64 -3.38 -21.95
N ARG A 139 -2.57 -2.59 -21.39
CA ARG A 139 -3.65 -1.97 -22.17
C ARG A 139 -3.23 -0.67 -22.85
N ALA A 140 -2.59 0.24 -22.12
CA ALA A 140 -2.26 1.58 -22.59
C ALA A 140 -1.09 2.20 -21.82
N ARG A 141 0.04 2.42 -22.52
CA ARG A 141 1.28 2.95 -21.92
C ARG A 141 1.14 4.37 -21.35
N ALA A 142 0.30 5.22 -21.94
CA ALA A 142 0.13 6.60 -21.46
C ALA A 142 -0.58 6.67 -20.09
N PRO A 143 -1.77 6.05 -19.88
CA PRO A 143 -2.37 5.90 -18.55
C PRO A 143 -1.46 5.20 -17.55
N TRP A 144 -0.74 4.15 -17.97
CA TRP A 144 0.25 3.47 -17.12
C TRP A 144 1.31 4.44 -16.59
N ALA A 145 1.95 5.21 -17.48
CA ALA A 145 3.00 6.14 -17.07
C ALA A 145 2.48 7.22 -16.10
N ARG A 146 1.25 7.71 -16.31
CA ARG A 146 0.58 8.65 -15.38
C ARG A 146 0.34 8.03 -14.01
N PHE A 147 -0.11 6.77 -13.97
CA PHE A 147 -0.36 6.03 -12.75
C PHE A 147 0.95 5.80 -11.99
N MET A 148 1.98 5.30 -12.69
CA MET A 148 3.29 5.01 -12.12
C MET A 148 3.99 6.24 -11.57
N ARG A 149 3.94 7.39 -12.26
CA ARG A 149 4.50 8.64 -11.73
C ARG A 149 3.89 9.01 -10.38
N ARG A 150 2.56 8.92 -10.26
CA ARG A 150 1.86 9.21 -8.99
C ARG A 150 2.25 8.21 -7.91
N TRP A 151 2.25 6.92 -8.23
CA TRP A 151 2.62 5.89 -7.27
C TRP A 151 4.06 6.03 -6.79
N LEU A 152 5.02 6.22 -7.70
CA LEU A 152 6.43 6.41 -7.36
C LEU A 152 6.65 7.68 -6.54
N THR A 153 6.02 8.81 -6.91
CA THR A 153 6.09 10.04 -6.12
C THR A 153 5.54 9.82 -4.71
N LEU A 154 4.41 9.11 -4.58
CA LEU A 154 3.81 8.81 -3.29
C LEU A 154 4.72 7.92 -2.42
N CYS A 155 5.35 6.90 -3.01
CA CYS A 155 6.32 6.04 -2.33
C CYS A 155 7.57 6.81 -1.88
N VAL A 156 8.11 7.69 -2.73
CA VAL A 156 9.27 8.53 -2.38
C VAL A 156 8.93 9.49 -1.24
N LEU A 157 7.77 10.17 -1.30
CA LEU A 157 7.32 11.04 -0.21
C LEU A 157 7.13 10.26 1.09
N GLY A 158 6.51 9.07 1.04
CA GLY A 158 6.36 8.21 2.20
C GLY A 158 7.71 7.78 2.79
N LEU A 159 8.65 7.34 1.94
CA LEU A 159 9.99 6.94 2.38
C LEU A 159 10.77 8.07 3.04
N VAL A 160 10.74 9.27 2.45
CA VAL A 160 11.35 10.47 3.05
C VAL A 160 10.75 10.73 4.43
N THR A 161 9.43 10.63 4.58
CA THR A 161 8.77 10.84 5.88
C THR A 161 9.09 9.75 6.89
N TYR A 162 9.15 8.48 6.49
CA TYR A 162 9.55 7.40 7.40
C TYR A 162 10.97 7.57 7.93
N PHE A 163 11.87 8.14 7.12
CA PHE A 163 13.23 8.44 7.56
C PHE A 163 13.28 9.64 8.50
N LEU A 164 12.56 10.73 8.18
CA LEU A 164 12.61 11.98 8.95
C LEU A 164 11.70 11.99 10.18
N TYR A 165 10.66 11.18 10.16
CA TYR A 165 9.61 11.11 11.17
C TYR A 165 9.20 9.64 11.39
N PRO A 166 10.07 8.84 12.05
CA PRO A 166 9.66 7.50 12.49
C PRO A 166 8.49 7.67 13.44
N ALA A 167 7.41 6.95 13.20
CA ALA A 167 6.15 7.05 13.91
C ALA A 167 5.68 5.66 14.33
N ALA A 168 5.43 5.47 15.62
CA ALA A 168 5.02 4.19 16.16
C ALA A 168 3.53 3.91 15.91
N PRO A 169 3.15 2.67 15.54
CA PRO A 169 1.76 2.26 15.39
C PRO A 169 1.10 1.94 16.74
N PRO A 170 -0.24 1.79 16.78
CA PRO A 170 -0.99 1.49 18.01
C PRO A 170 -0.55 0.22 18.75
N TRP A 171 -0.33 -0.90 18.03
CA TRP A 171 0.10 -2.16 18.66
C TRP A 171 1.44 -2.00 19.40
N TRP A 172 2.39 -1.28 18.78
CA TRP A 172 3.72 -1.05 19.34
C TRP A 172 3.66 -0.13 20.57
N ALA A 173 2.80 0.88 20.50
CA ALA A 173 2.56 1.82 21.59
C ALA A 173 1.93 1.13 22.81
N ALA A 174 0.96 0.23 22.59
CA ALA A 174 0.34 -0.56 23.65
C ALA A 174 1.33 -1.51 24.33
N GLU A 175 2.15 -2.24 23.55
CA GLU A 175 3.18 -3.15 24.09
C GLU A 175 4.19 -2.46 25.03
N ARG A 176 4.40 -1.16 24.84
CA ARG A 176 5.33 -0.34 25.64
C ARG A 176 4.64 0.52 26.69
N GLY A 177 3.33 0.33 26.90
CA GLY A 177 2.57 1.01 27.94
C GLY A 177 2.28 2.48 27.66
N TYR A 178 2.32 2.93 26.41
CA TYR A 178 1.90 4.29 26.03
C TYR A 178 0.39 4.43 25.92
N LEU A 179 -0.35 3.34 25.73
CA LEU A 179 -1.80 3.30 25.73
C LEU A 179 -2.29 2.68 27.05
N SER A 180 -3.38 3.24 27.59
CA SER A 180 -3.98 2.76 28.85
C SER A 180 -4.64 1.39 28.72
N GLU A 181 -5.09 1.05 27.52
CA GLU A 181 -5.77 -0.19 27.18
C GLU A 181 -4.92 -1.03 26.22
N PRO A 182 -4.99 -2.36 26.29
CA PRO A 182 -4.24 -3.23 25.40
C PRO A 182 -4.74 -3.12 23.95
N VAL A 183 -3.80 -3.18 23.01
CA VAL A 183 -4.08 -3.30 21.58
C VAL A 183 -3.35 -4.53 21.05
N THR A 184 -4.08 -5.45 20.45
CA THR A 184 -3.51 -6.65 19.80
C THR A 184 -3.40 -6.42 18.30
N ARG A 185 -2.26 -6.80 17.70
CA ARG A 185 -2.11 -6.78 16.25
C ARG A 185 -2.79 -8.00 15.63
N ILE A 186 -3.90 -7.80 14.93
CA ILE A 186 -4.79 -8.88 14.43
C ILE A 186 -5.02 -8.85 12.91
N SER A 187 -4.10 -8.24 12.14
CA SER A 187 -4.29 -8.04 10.69
C SER A 187 -4.29 -9.34 9.88
N THR A 188 -3.72 -10.40 10.42
CA THR A 188 -3.55 -11.72 9.78
C THR A 188 -4.43 -12.82 10.38
N ASP A 189 -5.14 -12.56 11.48
CA ASP A 189 -5.97 -13.55 12.20
C ASP A 189 -7.10 -14.13 11.34
N GLY A 190 -7.54 -13.41 10.31
CA GLY A 190 -8.54 -13.90 9.37
C GLY A 190 -8.12 -15.12 8.55
N TRP A 191 -6.82 -15.45 8.51
CA TRP A 191 -6.34 -16.67 7.85
C TRP A 191 -6.80 -17.95 8.55
N ASP A 192 -6.96 -17.90 9.88
CA ASP A 192 -7.44 -19.04 10.66
C ASP A 192 -8.90 -19.35 10.32
N VAL A 193 -9.71 -18.32 10.12
CA VAL A 193 -11.10 -18.45 9.64
C VAL A 193 -11.16 -19.14 8.28
N LEU A 194 -10.19 -18.86 7.40
CA LEU A 194 -10.12 -19.45 6.06
C LEU A 194 -9.48 -20.84 6.05
N GLY A 195 -9.01 -21.35 7.19
CA GLY A 195 -8.25 -22.60 7.27
C GLY A 195 -6.86 -22.52 6.63
N LEU A 196 -6.37 -21.32 6.33
CA LEU A 196 -5.11 -21.07 5.60
C LEU A 196 -3.96 -20.70 6.55
N HIS A 197 -3.82 -21.46 7.63
CA HIS A 197 -2.80 -21.26 8.67
C HIS A 197 -1.37 -21.11 8.11
N GLY A 198 -1.03 -21.86 7.04
CA GLY A 198 0.28 -21.74 6.37
C GLY A 198 0.52 -20.38 5.71
N ALA A 199 -0.52 -19.77 5.13
CA ALA A 199 -0.45 -18.43 4.56
C ALA A 199 -0.30 -17.37 5.67
N GLY A 200 -1.05 -17.51 6.77
CA GLY A 200 -0.94 -16.67 7.95
C GLY A 200 0.47 -16.69 8.56
N ASN A 201 1.05 -17.86 8.75
CA ASN A 201 2.41 -18.01 9.28
C ASN A 201 3.47 -17.37 8.38
N THR A 202 3.33 -17.53 7.06
CA THR A 202 4.26 -16.93 6.10
C THR A 202 4.13 -15.40 6.11
N MET A 203 2.91 -14.86 6.13
CA MET A 203 2.70 -13.41 6.17
C MET A 203 3.14 -12.80 7.50
N ASN A 204 2.90 -13.46 8.64
CA ASN A 204 3.41 -13.03 9.94
C ASN A 204 4.95 -13.02 9.95
N ALA A 205 5.60 -14.07 9.42
CA ALA A 205 7.05 -14.09 9.29
C ALA A 205 7.58 -12.95 8.40
N LEU A 206 6.84 -12.56 7.35
CA LEU A 206 7.18 -11.42 6.50
C LEU A 206 6.91 -10.08 7.17
N GLN A 207 5.84 -9.94 7.94
CA GLN A 207 5.63 -8.74 8.74
C GLN A 207 6.75 -8.59 9.77
N VAL A 208 7.11 -9.65 10.49
CA VAL A 208 8.17 -9.60 11.50
C VAL A 208 9.56 -9.37 10.86
N GLY A 209 9.86 -10.01 9.73
CA GLY A 209 11.16 -9.92 9.06
C GLY A 209 11.35 -8.71 8.13
N GLN A 210 10.27 -8.13 7.59
CA GLN A 210 10.32 -7.09 6.54
C GLN A 210 9.53 -5.82 6.87
N SER A 211 8.71 -5.76 7.93
CA SER A 211 8.02 -4.49 8.32
C SER A 211 8.89 -3.64 9.25
N ASN A 212 9.05 -2.35 8.94
CA ASN A 212 9.63 -1.39 9.87
C ASN A 212 8.57 -1.12 10.95
N PRO A 213 8.83 -1.48 12.23
CA PRO A 213 7.83 -1.38 13.28
C PRO A 213 7.42 0.06 13.58
N VAL A 214 8.19 1.07 13.13
CA VAL A 214 7.96 2.50 13.41
C VAL A 214 7.77 3.33 12.13
N ALA A 215 7.21 2.72 11.08
CA ALA A 215 6.84 3.40 9.84
C ALA A 215 5.31 3.59 9.70
N ALA A 216 4.64 4.04 10.76
CA ALA A 216 3.18 4.18 10.75
C ALA A 216 2.69 5.36 9.88
N MET A 217 3.36 6.52 9.93
CA MET A 217 2.90 7.74 9.26
C MET A 217 3.83 8.16 8.11
N PRO A 218 3.30 8.41 6.89
CA PRO A 218 1.91 8.26 6.47
C PRO A 218 1.52 6.79 6.27
N SER A 219 0.22 6.48 6.36
CA SER A 219 -0.28 5.13 6.03
C SER A 219 -0.25 4.89 4.52
N LEU A 220 0.79 4.21 4.01
CA LEU A 220 0.90 3.88 2.59
C LEU A 220 -0.19 2.89 2.13
N HIS A 221 -0.68 2.01 3.00
CA HIS A 221 -1.79 1.10 2.71
C HIS A 221 -3.04 1.87 2.25
N THR A 222 -3.48 2.84 3.05
CA THR A 222 -4.65 3.67 2.74
C THR A 222 -4.35 4.66 1.62
N ALA A 223 -3.14 5.20 1.54
CA ALA A 223 -2.72 6.09 0.47
C ALA A 223 -2.75 5.39 -0.90
N TRP A 224 -2.28 4.14 -0.99
CA TRP A 224 -2.32 3.33 -2.20
C TRP A 224 -3.76 2.97 -2.59
N ALA A 225 -4.60 2.59 -1.62
CA ALA A 225 -6.01 2.32 -1.86
C ALA A 225 -6.75 3.55 -2.38
N MET A 226 -6.53 4.71 -1.77
CA MET A 226 -7.12 5.99 -2.18
C MET A 226 -6.59 6.44 -3.53
N MET A 227 -5.28 6.34 -3.77
CA MET A 227 -4.66 6.67 -5.06
C MET A 227 -5.24 5.82 -6.20
N ALA A 228 -5.40 4.52 -5.97
CA ALA A 228 -6.00 3.61 -6.95
C ALA A 228 -7.41 4.07 -7.35
N VAL A 229 -8.25 4.40 -6.37
CA VAL A 229 -9.60 4.91 -6.63
C VAL A 229 -9.58 6.29 -7.30
N ALA A 230 -8.84 7.24 -6.73
CA ALA A 230 -8.76 8.62 -7.20
C ALA A 230 -8.30 8.71 -8.67
N PHE A 231 -7.43 7.79 -9.11
CA PHE A 231 -6.99 7.72 -10.50
C PHE A 231 -8.13 7.43 -11.49
N PHE A 232 -9.13 6.65 -11.08
CA PHE A 232 -10.25 6.23 -11.92
C PHE A 232 -11.54 7.05 -11.71
N LEU A 233 -11.66 7.82 -10.61
CA LEU A 233 -12.83 8.68 -10.37
C LEU A 233 -13.21 9.58 -11.57
N PRO A 234 -12.26 10.19 -12.32
CA PRO A 234 -12.61 11.05 -13.47
C PRO A 234 -13.22 10.30 -14.66
N VAL A 235 -13.01 8.98 -14.76
CA VAL A 235 -13.50 8.17 -15.90
C VAL A 235 -14.70 7.30 -15.53
N VAL A 236 -15.02 7.17 -14.24
CA VAL A 236 -16.17 6.39 -13.76
C VAL A 236 -17.36 7.32 -13.48
N ARG A 237 -18.57 6.88 -13.87
CA ARG A 237 -19.81 7.62 -13.64
C ARG A 237 -20.02 7.87 -12.13
N ARG A 238 -20.42 9.09 -11.76
CA ARG A 238 -20.58 9.54 -10.36
C ARG A 238 -21.43 8.62 -9.47
N ARG A 239 -22.45 7.95 -10.03
CA ARG A 239 -23.29 6.99 -9.29
C ARG A 239 -22.50 5.82 -8.67
N TRP A 240 -21.32 5.49 -9.20
CA TRP A 240 -20.45 4.41 -8.72
C TRP A 240 -19.35 4.90 -7.78
N TRP A 241 -19.24 6.21 -7.52
CA TRP A 241 -18.25 6.74 -6.58
C TRP A 241 -18.38 6.17 -5.17
N PRO A 242 -19.58 5.99 -4.60
CA PRO A 242 -19.70 5.39 -3.27
C PRO A 242 -19.09 3.97 -3.21
N LEU A 243 -19.33 3.15 -4.24
CA LEU A 243 -18.77 1.80 -4.33
C LEU A 243 -17.23 1.82 -4.42
N LEU A 244 -16.67 2.74 -5.22
CA LEU A 244 -15.23 2.90 -5.32
C LEU A 244 -14.60 3.38 -4.00
N LEU A 245 -15.20 4.40 -3.38
CA LEU A 245 -14.73 4.97 -2.12
C LEU A 245 -14.91 4.03 -0.92
N ALA A 246 -15.79 3.03 -1.01
CA ALA A 246 -15.92 1.99 -0.01
C ALA A 246 -14.61 1.22 0.19
N TYR A 247 -13.77 1.07 -0.84
CA TYR A 247 -12.49 0.35 -0.73
C TYR A 247 -11.47 1.05 0.20
N PRO A 248 -11.06 2.31 -0.02
CA PRO A 248 -10.15 3.00 0.89
C PRO A 248 -10.75 3.17 2.28
N LEU A 249 -12.07 3.30 2.42
CA LEU A 249 -12.74 3.33 3.73
C LEU A 249 -12.67 1.98 4.45
N ALA A 250 -12.88 0.87 3.75
CA ALA A 250 -12.72 -0.47 4.30
C ALA A 250 -11.26 -0.73 4.71
N MET A 251 -10.29 -0.25 3.92
CA MET A 251 -8.87 -0.30 4.27
C MET A 251 -8.57 0.52 5.53
N THR A 252 -9.13 1.74 5.64
CA THR A 252 -9.02 2.55 6.86
C THR A 252 -9.56 1.81 8.08
N PHE A 253 -10.80 1.31 8.00
CA PHE A 253 -11.39 0.54 9.09
C PHE A 253 -10.51 -0.64 9.48
N THR A 254 -10.06 -1.41 8.48
CA THR A 254 -9.20 -2.58 8.68
C THR A 254 -7.96 -2.22 9.48
N LEU A 255 -7.20 -1.22 9.06
CA LEU A 255 -5.91 -0.90 9.68
C LEU A 255 -6.06 -0.31 11.09
N VAL A 256 -7.10 0.50 11.32
CA VAL A 256 -7.35 1.07 12.65
C VAL A 256 -7.85 -0.02 13.60
N TYR A 257 -8.76 -0.88 13.14
CA TYR A 257 -9.26 -2.01 13.93
C TYR A 257 -8.17 -3.02 14.27
N THR A 258 -7.30 -3.35 13.30
CA THR A 258 -6.24 -4.34 13.50
C THR A 258 -5.02 -3.80 14.25
N GLY A 259 -5.05 -2.54 14.66
CA GLY A 259 -3.98 -1.88 15.41
C GLY A 259 -2.76 -1.48 14.59
N GLU A 260 -2.82 -1.51 13.26
CA GLU A 260 -1.70 -1.19 12.37
C GLU A 260 -1.45 0.32 12.25
N HIS A 261 -2.50 1.14 12.31
CA HIS A 261 -2.40 2.58 12.14
C HIS A 261 -3.41 3.35 12.99
N TYR A 262 -3.01 4.55 13.41
CA TYR A 262 -3.94 5.57 13.93
C TYR A 262 -4.74 6.19 12.78
N VAL A 263 -5.85 6.86 13.09
CA VAL A 263 -6.65 7.56 12.06
C VAL A 263 -5.86 8.73 11.47
N ILE A 264 -5.04 9.42 12.25
CA ILE A 264 -4.18 10.50 11.76
C ILE A 264 -3.22 10.02 10.67
N ASP A 265 -2.66 8.81 10.77
CA ASP A 265 -1.77 8.22 9.77
C ASP A 265 -2.47 8.11 8.41
N VAL A 266 -3.75 7.74 8.44
CA VAL A 266 -4.62 7.60 7.27
C VAL A 266 -4.92 8.95 6.65
N LEU A 267 -5.29 9.94 7.47
CA LEU A 267 -5.59 11.29 6.99
C LEU A 267 -4.37 11.93 6.32
N VAL A 268 -3.19 11.80 6.94
CA VAL A 268 -1.93 12.27 6.35
C VAL A 268 -1.62 11.52 5.05
N GLY A 269 -1.86 10.21 5.00
CA GLY A 269 -1.76 9.42 3.77
C GLY A 269 -2.66 9.95 2.64
N TRP A 270 -3.90 10.31 2.93
CA TRP A 270 -4.81 10.90 1.94
C TRP A 270 -4.40 12.30 1.50
N VAL A 271 -3.87 13.11 2.42
CA VAL A 271 -3.25 14.41 2.06
C VAL A 271 -2.09 14.19 1.10
N TYR A 272 -1.26 13.17 1.31
CA TYR A 272 -0.16 12.85 0.39
C TYR A 272 -0.66 12.44 -0.99
N VAL A 273 -1.77 11.72 -1.07
CA VAL A 273 -2.42 11.42 -2.36
C VAL A 273 -2.86 12.71 -3.06
N ALA A 274 -3.56 13.61 -2.35
CA ALA A 274 -4.01 14.88 -2.92
C ALA A 274 -2.83 15.73 -3.43
N VAL A 275 -1.80 15.91 -2.59
CA VAL A 275 -0.57 16.63 -2.94
C VAL A 275 0.11 16.00 -4.15
N THR A 276 0.24 14.67 -4.18
CA THR A 276 0.85 13.94 -5.29
C THR A 276 0.08 14.18 -6.60
N PHE A 277 -1.24 14.07 -6.58
CA PHE A 277 -2.07 14.32 -7.77
C PHE A 277 -1.94 15.77 -8.26
N LEU A 278 -1.84 16.73 -7.35
CA LEU A 278 -1.65 18.13 -7.67
C LEU A 278 -0.27 18.41 -8.27
N LEU A 279 0.80 17.96 -7.62
CA LEU A 279 2.19 18.18 -8.05
C LEU A 279 2.46 17.49 -9.39
N VAL A 280 2.18 16.19 -9.49
CA VAL A 280 2.40 15.42 -10.72
C VAL A 280 1.49 15.93 -11.83
N GLY A 281 0.23 16.27 -11.53
CA GLY A 281 -0.69 16.82 -12.51
C GLY A 281 -0.25 18.19 -13.05
N ARG A 282 0.31 19.06 -12.20
CA ARG A 282 0.88 20.35 -12.64
C ARG A 282 2.13 20.15 -13.50
N ALA A 283 3.03 19.27 -13.09
CA ALA A 283 4.23 18.95 -13.87
C ALA A 283 3.88 18.38 -15.26
N GLU A 284 2.90 17.47 -15.33
CA GLU A 284 2.41 16.90 -16.59
C GLU A 284 1.85 17.97 -17.54
N ARG A 285 1.03 18.89 -17.02
CA ARG A 285 0.49 20.01 -17.82
C ARG A 285 1.57 20.97 -18.28
N TRP A 286 2.53 21.28 -17.41
CA TRP A 286 3.65 22.16 -17.74
C TRP A 286 4.55 21.58 -18.83
N TRP A 287 4.90 20.28 -18.73
CA TRP A 287 5.66 19.60 -19.77
C TRP A 287 4.91 19.56 -21.10
N ALA A 288 3.60 19.27 -21.07
CA ALA A 288 2.77 19.26 -22.27
C ALA A 288 2.73 20.64 -22.95
N ALA A 289 2.63 21.73 -22.18
CA ALA A 289 2.66 23.09 -22.72
C ALA A 289 4.00 23.43 -23.38
N ARG A 290 5.13 22.98 -22.81
CA ARG A 290 6.47 23.23 -23.38
C ARG A 290 6.77 22.40 -24.62
N LEU A 291 6.29 21.17 -24.68
CA LEU A 291 6.43 20.29 -25.86
C LEU A 291 5.44 20.65 -26.97
N GLY A 292 4.31 21.29 -26.62
CA GLY A 292 3.31 21.81 -27.53
C GLY A 292 3.60 23.20 -28.11
N SER A 293 4.77 23.78 -27.81
CA SER A 293 5.27 25.01 -28.45
C SER A 293 6.47 24.73 -29.37
N PRO A 294 6.30 24.06 -30.52
CA PRO A 294 7.14 24.30 -31.69
C PRO A 294 6.67 25.60 -32.36
N GLY A 295 7.62 26.47 -32.70
CA GLY A 295 7.36 27.86 -33.05
C GLY A 295 6.36 28.10 -34.17
N ASP A 296 5.36 28.93 -33.87
CA ASP A 296 4.62 29.73 -34.84
C ASP A 296 5.48 30.93 -35.29
N SER A 297 6.61 30.64 -35.92
CA SER A 297 7.46 31.63 -36.58
C SER A 297 8.54 30.94 -37.40
N ARG A 298 8.15 30.42 -38.57
CA ARG A 298 8.99 30.38 -39.78
C ARG A 298 8.19 29.88 -40.98
N ALA A 299 8.00 30.79 -41.94
CA ALA A 299 7.71 30.58 -43.37
C ALA A 299 6.31 29.97 -43.67
N THR A 300 5.42 30.59 -44.43
CA THR A 300 5.50 31.59 -45.52
C THR A 300 4.19 32.35 -45.63
#